data_AF-A0A6A4HDM4-F1
#
_entry.id   AF-A0A6A4HDM4-F1
#
_cell.length_a   1.000
_cell.length_b   1.000
_cell.length_c   1.000
_cell.angle_alpha   90.00
_cell.angle_beta   90.00
_cell.angle_gamma   90.00
#
_symmetry.space_group_name_H-M   'P 1'
#
loop_
_entity.id
_entity.type
_entity.pdbx_description
1 polymer ?
#
loop_
_entity_poly.entity_id
_entity_poly.type
_entity_poly.pdbx_seq_one_letter_code
_entity_poly.pdbx_strand_id
1 'polypeptide(L)'
;MASLLAILVYTVFFTIIGTVWYCSVNNAALSRIPPRILELSPVRWGKADFQAVAKKVDESPVVIEEHLPPKTGRKYIVVGGSGFLGGWIIIHLLKRAKEVQFVPADISKSEQVEAAFKAPWPNASSSTAEITVFHSAAIIRFYERHPSVLPLSKLNVVGTEHVINASRAIGASILIFTSSGSVAQRNTRLLLIPVVGEGTKDILCRS
;
A
#
# COMPACT_ATOMS: atom_id res chain seq x y z
N MET A 1 -53.84 -24.55 2.92
CA MET A 1 -52.98 -24.45 4.12
C MET A 1 -51.78 -25.40 4.02
N ALA A 2 -51.97 -26.72 3.92
CA ALA A 2 -50.86 -27.70 3.84
C ALA A 2 -49.88 -27.49 2.65
N SER A 3 -50.39 -27.16 1.46
CA SER A 3 -49.54 -26.96 0.27
C SER A 3 -48.65 -25.71 0.36
N LEU A 4 -49.14 -24.65 1.00
CA LEU A 4 -48.37 -23.41 1.21
C LEU A 4 -47.23 -23.62 2.21
N LEU A 5 -47.48 -24.39 3.28
CA LEU A 5 -46.46 -24.76 4.26
C LEU A 5 -45.37 -25.63 3.62
N ALA A 6 -45.75 -26.60 2.78
CA ALA A 6 -44.79 -27.44 2.06
C ALA A 6 -43.90 -26.60 1.11
N ILE A 7 -44.49 -25.70 0.32
CA ILE A 7 -43.73 -24.80 -0.57
C ILE A 7 -42.74 -23.95 0.22
N LEU A 8 -43.14 -23.38 1.35
CA LEU A 8 -42.25 -22.60 2.21
C LEU A 8 -41.08 -23.45 2.74
N VAL A 9 -41.37 -24.66 3.23
CA VAL A 9 -40.34 -25.59 3.75
C VAL A 9 -39.33 -25.96 2.67
N TYR A 10 -39.79 -26.33 1.47
CA TYR A 10 -38.90 -26.64 0.35
C TYR A 10 -38.08 -25.42 -0.08
N THR A 11 -38.69 -24.23 -0.13
CA THR A 11 -38.00 -23.00 -0.51
C THR A 11 -36.86 -22.68 0.48
N VAL A 12 -37.14 -22.77 1.78
CA VAL A 12 -36.12 -22.55 2.83
C VAL A 12 -35.02 -23.62 2.74
N PHE A 13 -35.39 -24.89 2.57
CA PHE A 13 -34.44 -26.00 2.46
C PHE A 13 -33.47 -25.83 1.27
N PHE A 14 -33.98 -25.56 0.06
CA PHE A 14 -33.13 -25.35 -1.11
C PHE A 14 -32.29 -24.08 -1.01
N THR A 15 -32.81 -23.02 -0.36
CA THR A 15 -32.04 -21.79 -0.11
C THR A 15 -30.86 -22.04 0.83
N ILE A 16 -31.08 -22.79 1.92
CA ILE A 16 -30.02 -23.18 2.86
C ILE A 16 -28.96 -24.03 2.15
N ILE A 17 -29.38 -25.06 1.41
CA ILE A 17 -28.46 -25.93 0.66
C ILE A 17 -27.67 -25.14 -0.37
N GLY A 18 -28.33 -24.29 -1.16
CA GLY A 18 -27.68 -23.45 -2.15
C GLY A 18 -26.64 -22.51 -1.52
N THR A 19 -26.95 -21.95 -0.35
CA THR A 19 -26.04 -21.08 0.40
C THR A 19 -24.84 -21.86 0.94
N VAL A 20 -25.07 -23.02 1.57
CA VAL A 20 -23.99 -23.88 2.09
C VAL A 20 -23.07 -24.33 0.96
N TRP A 21 -23.66 -24.77 -0.16
CA TRP A 21 -22.92 -25.16 -1.35
C TRP A 21 -22.09 -23.98 -1.88
N TYR A 22 -22.70 -22.82 -2.11
CA TYR A 22 -22.00 -21.63 -2.57
C TYR A 22 -20.85 -21.22 -1.63
N CYS A 23 -21.09 -21.18 -0.31
CA CYS A 23 -20.06 -20.87 0.68
C CYS A 23 -18.92 -21.89 0.65
N SER A 24 -19.21 -23.18 0.52
CA SER A 24 -18.19 -24.24 0.47
C SER A 24 -17.31 -24.11 -0.77
N VAL A 25 -17.91 -23.84 -1.92
CA VAL A 25 -17.18 -23.72 -3.19
C VAL A 25 -16.38 -22.41 -3.23
N ASN A 26 -16.96 -21.31 -2.76
CA ASN A 26 -16.25 -20.03 -2.67
C ASN A 26 -15.09 -20.09 -1.66
N ASN A 27 -15.29 -20.73 -0.50
CA ASN A 27 -14.21 -20.93 0.47
C ASN A 27 -13.10 -21.81 -0.11
N ALA A 28 -13.45 -22.88 -0.84
CA ALA A 28 -12.48 -23.71 -1.54
C ALA A 28 -11.72 -22.91 -2.61
N ALA A 29 -12.39 -22.07 -3.40
CA ALA A 29 -11.76 -21.23 -4.41
C ALA A 29 -10.81 -20.17 -3.79
N LEU A 30 -11.22 -19.52 -2.70
CA LEU A 30 -10.41 -18.52 -1.99
C LEU A 30 -9.22 -19.13 -1.23
N SER A 31 -9.35 -20.39 -0.80
CA SER A 31 -8.28 -21.11 -0.09
C SER A 31 -7.31 -21.83 -1.04
N ARG A 32 -7.72 -22.07 -2.29
CA ARG A 32 -6.87 -22.70 -3.31
C ARG A 32 -5.90 -21.67 -3.85
N ILE A 33 -4.62 -22.01 -3.78
CA ILE A 33 -3.56 -21.22 -4.38
C ILE A 33 -3.35 -21.75 -5.81
N PRO A 34 -3.41 -20.90 -6.85
CA PRO A 34 -3.18 -21.35 -8.22
C PRO A 34 -1.83 -22.08 -8.36
N PRO A 35 -1.74 -23.17 -9.13
CA PRO A 35 -0.50 -23.94 -9.29
C PRO A 35 0.72 -23.10 -9.66
N ARG A 36 0.54 -22.08 -10.53
CA ARG A 36 1.58 -21.11 -10.90
C ARG A 36 2.20 -20.37 -9.70
N ILE A 37 1.42 -20.11 -8.64
CA ILE A 37 1.91 -19.45 -7.43
C ILE A 37 2.63 -20.44 -6.50
N LEU A 38 2.26 -21.73 -6.55
CA LEU A 38 2.99 -22.79 -5.84
C LEU A 38 4.37 -23.02 -6.46
N GLU A 39 4.52 -22.89 -7.78
CA GLU A 39 5.83 -22.93 -8.44
C GLU A 39 6.76 -21.79 -7.98
N LEU A 40 6.21 -20.57 -7.81
CA LEU A 40 6.98 -19.40 -7.37
C LEU A 40 7.29 -19.42 -5.87
N SER A 41 6.44 -20.04 -5.06
CA SER A 41 6.58 -20.12 -3.61
C SER A 41 6.15 -21.51 -3.14
N PRO A 42 7.04 -22.50 -3.23
CA PRO A 42 6.72 -23.90 -2.94
C PRO A 42 6.63 -24.18 -1.43
N VAL A 43 7.33 -23.40 -0.61
CA VAL A 43 7.34 -23.53 0.85
C VAL A 43 6.47 -22.43 1.47
N ARG A 44 5.49 -22.83 2.29
CA ARG A 44 4.67 -21.92 3.08
C ARG A 44 5.32 -21.68 4.43
N TRP A 45 5.34 -20.43 4.86
CA TRP A 45 5.90 -20.07 6.16
C TRP A 45 4.93 -20.42 7.27
N GLY A 46 5.40 -21.22 8.22
CA GLY A 46 4.77 -21.45 9.51
C GLY A 46 5.25 -20.46 10.56
N LYS A 47 4.66 -20.53 11.76
CA LYS A 47 5.06 -19.68 12.90
C LYS A 47 6.55 -19.80 13.23
N ALA A 48 7.11 -21.00 13.12
CA ALA A 48 8.52 -21.26 13.40
C ALA A 48 9.44 -20.53 12.39
N ASP A 49 9.07 -20.49 11.11
CA ASP A 49 9.82 -19.78 10.08
C ASP A 49 9.84 -18.27 10.34
N PHE A 50 8.69 -17.70 10.73
CA PHE A 50 8.62 -16.29 11.12
C PHE A 50 9.53 -15.97 12.31
N GLN A 51 9.52 -16.83 13.35
CA GLN A 51 10.37 -16.64 14.52
C GLN A 51 11.86 -16.77 14.18
N ALA A 52 12.21 -17.75 13.35
CA ALA A 52 13.59 -17.96 12.90
C ALA A 52 14.09 -16.77 12.05
N VAL A 53 13.27 -16.25 11.14
CA VAL A 53 13.59 -15.07 10.34
C VAL A 53 13.68 -13.82 11.21
N ALA A 54 12.77 -13.62 12.16
CA ALA A 54 12.83 -12.49 13.08
C ALA A 54 14.14 -12.49 13.89
N LYS A 55 14.50 -13.64 14.48
CA LYS A 55 15.77 -13.81 15.17
C LYS A 55 16.97 -13.53 14.27
N LYS A 56 16.94 -14.03 13.02
CA LYS A 56 17.99 -13.76 12.03
C LYS A 56 18.11 -12.27 11.69
N VAL A 57 16.98 -11.56 11.57
CA VAL A 57 16.97 -10.11 11.31
C VAL A 57 17.47 -9.33 12.52
N ASP A 58 17.17 -9.75 13.74
CA ASP A 58 17.70 -9.15 14.97
C ASP A 58 19.23 -9.34 15.09
N GLU A 59 19.72 -10.55 14.76
CA GLU A 59 21.16 -10.88 14.78
C GLU A 59 21.93 -10.25 13.61
N SER A 60 21.29 -10.12 12.45
CA SER A 60 21.90 -9.65 11.20
C SER A 60 20.87 -8.85 10.40
N PRO A 61 20.69 -7.56 10.72
CA PRO A 61 19.71 -6.72 10.05
C PRO A 61 19.96 -6.72 8.54
N VAL A 62 18.87 -6.69 7.77
CA VAL A 62 18.96 -6.63 6.30
C VAL A 62 19.51 -5.26 5.91
N VAL A 63 20.77 -5.24 5.50
CA VAL A 63 21.47 -4.05 5.05
C VAL A 63 21.66 -4.17 3.53
N ILE A 64 20.96 -3.34 2.76
CA ILE A 64 21.09 -3.30 1.29
C ILE A 64 22.17 -2.30 0.83
N GLU A 65 23.20 -2.09 1.63
CA GLU A 65 24.25 -1.08 1.38
C GLU A 65 24.94 -1.30 0.03
N GLU A 66 25.16 -2.55 -0.37
CA GLU A 66 25.74 -2.92 -1.67
C GLU A 66 24.91 -2.43 -2.87
N HIS A 67 23.61 -2.25 -2.67
CA HIS A 67 22.66 -1.83 -3.70
C HIS A 67 22.32 -0.34 -3.61
N LEU A 68 22.93 0.39 -2.66
CA LEU A 68 22.68 1.81 -2.53
C LEU A 68 23.34 2.56 -3.69
N PRO A 69 22.60 3.43 -4.40
CA PRO A 69 23.20 4.29 -5.40
C PRO A 69 24.21 5.23 -4.74
N PRO A 70 25.23 5.68 -5.49
CA PRO A 70 26.28 6.55 -4.96
C PRO A 70 25.71 7.82 -4.30
N LYS A 71 26.50 8.42 -3.40
CA LYS A 71 26.13 9.67 -2.74
C LYS A 71 26.12 10.78 -3.79
N THR A 72 24.97 11.42 -3.95
CA THR A 72 24.73 12.46 -4.97
C THR A 72 24.90 13.89 -4.42
N GLY A 73 25.03 14.05 -3.10
CA GLY A 73 25.04 15.38 -2.46
C GLY A 73 23.69 16.09 -2.48
N ARG A 74 22.62 15.44 -2.97
CA ARG A 74 21.25 15.99 -3.03
C ARG A 74 20.68 16.23 -1.63
N LYS A 75 19.77 17.19 -1.55
CA LYS A 75 18.91 17.39 -0.39
C LYS A 75 17.66 16.52 -0.54
N TYR A 76 17.22 15.91 0.55
CA TYR A 76 16.10 14.98 0.54
C TYR A 76 15.00 15.47 1.48
N ILE A 77 13.76 15.49 0.98
CA ILE A 77 12.55 15.69 1.79
C ILE A 77 11.78 14.37 1.76
N VAL A 78 11.39 13.87 2.94
CA VAL A 78 10.57 12.66 3.06
C VAL A 78 9.26 13.03 3.75
N VAL A 79 8.18 13.12 2.97
CA VAL A 79 6.82 13.37 3.47
C VAL A 79 6.21 12.03 3.87
N GLY A 80 5.78 11.90 5.13
CA GLY A 80 5.30 10.62 5.68
C GLY A 80 6.43 9.73 6.22
N GLY A 81 7.54 10.33 6.66
CA GLY A 81 8.72 9.66 7.21
C GLY A 81 8.49 8.85 8.50
N SER A 82 7.40 9.12 9.24
CA SER A 82 7.04 8.37 10.45
C SER A 82 6.33 7.04 10.18
N GLY A 83 5.95 6.77 8.92
CA GLY A 83 5.32 5.50 8.53
C GLY A 83 6.35 4.40 8.25
N PHE A 84 5.86 3.18 7.97
CA PHE A 84 6.72 2.02 7.68
C PHE A 84 7.68 2.26 6.49
N LEU A 85 7.14 2.60 5.31
CA LEU A 85 7.95 2.84 4.12
C LEU A 85 8.83 4.10 4.28
N GLY A 86 8.27 5.18 4.80
CA GLY A 86 8.99 6.44 5.00
C GLY A 86 10.18 6.28 5.95
N GLY A 87 10.01 5.53 7.05
CA GLY A 87 11.07 5.22 7.99
C GLY A 87 12.18 4.38 7.33
N TRP A 88 11.81 3.39 6.53
CA TRP A 88 12.78 2.63 5.72
C TRP A 88 13.55 3.53 4.76
N ILE A 89 12.89 4.44 4.04
CA ILE A 89 13.57 5.42 3.17
C ILE A 89 14.57 6.25 3.98
N ILE A 90 14.19 6.75 5.17
CA ILE A 90 15.06 7.55 6.02
C ILE A 90 16.30 6.76 6.47
N ILE A 91 16.16 5.51 6.90
CA ILE A 91 17.29 4.65 7.32
C ILE A 91 18.34 4.55 6.20
N HIS A 92 17.90 4.42 4.94
CA HIS A 92 18.81 4.31 3.79
C HIS A 92 19.40 5.67 3.40
N LEU A 93 18.62 6.75 3.52
CA LEU A 93 19.11 8.10 3.29
C LEU A 93 20.12 8.52 4.35
N LEU A 94 20.00 8.07 5.61
CA LEU A 94 20.97 8.36 6.67
C LEU A 94 22.38 7.82 6.37
N LYS A 95 22.50 6.75 5.59
CA LYS A 95 23.80 6.24 5.11
C LYS A 95 24.44 7.16 4.06
N ARG A 96 23.64 8.05 3.44
CA ARG A 96 24.02 8.91 2.30
C ARG A 96 24.05 10.40 2.67
N ALA A 97 23.19 10.83 3.58
CA ALA A 97 23.03 12.19 4.07
C ALA A 97 23.99 12.47 5.23
N LYS A 98 24.29 13.75 5.45
CA LYS A 98 25.14 14.19 6.57
C LYS A 98 24.33 14.41 7.84
N GLU A 99 23.13 14.95 7.70
CA GLU A 99 22.27 15.39 8.80
C GLU A 99 20.80 15.18 8.45
N VAL A 100 19.98 15.11 9.49
CA VAL A 100 18.52 14.95 9.38
C VAL A 100 17.85 15.93 10.33
N GLN A 101 16.77 16.54 9.85
CA GLN A 101 15.87 17.36 10.66
C GLN A 101 14.45 16.83 10.55
N PHE A 102 13.70 16.94 11.64
CA PHE A 102 12.27 16.64 11.67
C PHE A 102 11.48 17.94 11.67
N VAL A 103 10.55 18.08 10.74
CA VAL A 103 9.64 19.24 10.66
C VAL A 103 8.20 18.73 10.74
N PRO A 104 7.47 19.00 11.82
CA PRO A 104 6.07 18.62 11.92
C PRO A 104 5.23 19.45 10.95
N ALA A 105 4.44 18.78 10.10
CA ALA A 105 3.54 19.44 9.17
C ALA A 105 2.27 18.60 8.96
N ASP A 106 1.12 19.26 9.03
CA ASP A 106 -0.17 18.71 8.64
C ASP A 106 -0.38 18.92 7.14
N ILE A 107 -0.34 17.84 6.35
CA ILE A 107 -0.49 17.92 4.90
C ILE A 107 -1.88 18.40 4.45
N SER A 108 -2.88 18.41 5.34
CA SER A 108 -4.18 19.00 5.04
C SER A 108 -4.13 20.53 4.93
N LYS A 109 -3.05 21.16 5.44
CA LYS A 109 -2.86 22.61 5.48
C LYS A 109 -1.69 23.01 4.58
N SER A 110 -2.00 23.63 3.45
CA SER A 110 -1.01 24.06 2.45
C SER A 110 0.11 24.92 3.06
N GLU A 111 -0.25 25.86 3.93
CA GLU A 111 0.69 26.76 4.62
C GLU A 111 1.73 26.00 5.46
N GLN A 112 1.33 24.92 6.14
CA GLN A 112 2.26 24.11 6.93
C GLN A 112 3.21 23.30 6.05
N VAL A 113 2.72 22.77 4.93
CA VAL A 113 3.56 22.06 3.96
C VAL A 113 4.56 23.02 3.34
N GLU A 114 4.12 24.22 2.94
CA GLU A 114 4.99 25.23 2.37
C GLU A 114 6.05 25.71 3.36
N ALA A 115 5.67 25.98 4.61
CA ALA A 115 6.60 26.34 5.67
C ALA A 115 7.64 25.22 5.93
N ALA A 116 7.21 23.96 5.91
CA ALA A 116 8.10 22.83 6.11
C ALA A 116 9.09 22.65 4.96
N PHE A 117 8.66 22.88 3.71
CA PHE A 117 9.51 22.80 2.53
C PHE A 117 10.50 23.96 2.45
N LYS A 118 10.14 25.15 2.96
CA LYS A 118 10.99 26.34 3.05
C LYS A 118 11.84 26.40 4.31
N ALA A 119 11.70 25.43 5.23
CA ALA A 119 12.48 25.39 6.46
C ALA A 119 13.99 25.40 6.13
N PRO A 120 14.80 26.13 6.92
CA PRO A 120 16.24 26.15 6.72
C PRO A 120 16.81 24.73 6.81
N TRP A 121 17.80 24.42 5.98
CA TRP A 121 18.52 23.16 6.09
C TRP A 121 19.49 23.23 7.29
N PRO A 122 19.72 22.13 8.03
CA PRO A 122 20.50 22.13 9.27
C PRO A 122 21.98 22.52 9.07
N ASN A 123 22.47 22.46 7.82
CA ASN A 123 23.79 22.94 7.43
C ASN A 123 23.71 23.93 6.25
N ALA A 124 24.78 24.72 6.10
CA ALA A 124 25.12 25.50 4.90
C ALA A 124 25.48 24.61 3.69
N SER A 125 24.67 23.56 3.47
CA SER A 125 24.66 22.77 2.26
C SER A 125 24.51 23.71 1.06
N SER A 126 25.33 23.48 0.03
CA SER A 126 25.39 24.34 -1.16
C SER A 126 23.98 24.76 -1.59
N SER A 127 23.78 26.06 -1.78
CA SER A 127 22.51 26.61 -2.27
C SER A 127 22.11 26.02 -3.62
N THR A 128 23.07 25.43 -4.34
CA THR A 128 22.89 24.80 -5.65
C THR A 128 22.54 23.32 -5.60
N ALA A 129 22.51 22.68 -4.42
CA ALA A 129 22.24 21.25 -4.35
C ALA A 129 20.77 20.94 -4.72
N GLU A 130 20.59 20.06 -5.70
CA GLU A 130 19.27 19.64 -6.16
C GLU A 130 18.46 18.94 -5.06
N ILE A 131 17.14 19.13 -5.10
CA ILE A 131 16.22 18.61 -4.10
C ILE A 131 15.42 17.44 -4.68
N THR A 132 15.34 16.34 -3.93
CA THR A 132 14.50 15.18 -4.23
C THR A 132 13.48 14.99 -3.12
N VAL A 133 12.20 14.85 -3.51
CA VAL A 133 11.08 14.68 -2.59
C VAL A 133 10.56 13.25 -2.68
N PHE A 134 10.50 12.55 -1.55
CA PHE A 134 9.79 11.28 -1.41
C PHE A 134 8.45 11.57 -0.74
N HIS A 135 7.35 11.21 -1.40
CA HIS A 135 6.00 11.31 -0.84
C HIS A 135 5.46 9.92 -0.55
N SER A 136 5.40 9.58 0.73
CA SER A 136 4.82 8.34 1.26
C SER A 136 3.66 8.60 2.24
N ALA A 137 3.27 9.86 2.44
CA ALA A 137 2.15 10.20 3.31
C ALA A 137 0.82 9.88 2.62
N ALA A 138 0.04 9.01 3.25
CA ALA A 138 -1.32 8.70 2.84
C ALA A 138 -2.15 8.24 4.05
N ILE A 139 -3.44 8.54 4.02
CA ILE A 139 -4.44 7.86 4.84
C ILE A 139 -4.83 6.58 4.12
N ILE A 140 -4.46 5.44 4.70
CA ILE A 140 -4.72 4.11 4.15
C ILE A 140 -5.88 3.47 4.93
N ARG A 141 -7.08 3.48 4.34
CA ARG A 141 -8.34 2.99 4.97
C ARG A 141 -9.06 1.96 4.10
N PHE A 142 -8.32 0.96 3.64
CA PHE A 142 -8.77 -0.01 2.63
C PHE A 142 -9.93 -0.93 3.06
N TYR A 143 -10.17 -1.09 4.37
CA TYR A 143 -11.29 -1.89 4.88
C TYR A 143 -12.54 -1.07 5.22
N GLU A 144 -12.45 0.26 5.26
CA GLU A 144 -13.53 1.10 5.77
C GLU A 144 -14.31 1.71 4.61
N ARG A 145 -15.55 1.23 4.42
CA ARG A 145 -16.46 1.69 3.36
C ARG A 145 -17.63 2.50 3.90
N HIS A 146 -17.62 2.84 5.19
CA HIS A 146 -18.72 3.58 5.80
C HIS A 146 -18.77 5.01 5.22
N PRO A 147 -19.94 5.52 4.78
CA PRO A 147 -20.03 6.83 4.13
C PRO A 147 -19.44 7.98 4.95
N SER A 148 -19.54 7.94 6.28
CA SER A 148 -18.98 8.99 7.16
C SER A 148 -17.45 9.11 7.09
N VAL A 149 -16.75 8.08 6.61
CA VAL A 149 -15.29 8.04 6.57
C VAL A 149 -14.72 8.37 5.19
N LEU A 150 -15.54 8.31 4.14
CA LEU A 150 -15.14 8.61 2.76
C LEU A 150 -14.61 10.04 2.57
N PRO A 151 -15.15 11.10 3.22
CA PRO A 151 -14.59 12.44 3.09
C PRO A 151 -13.11 12.53 3.48
N LEU A 152 -12.64 11.66 4.39
CA LEU A 152 -11.25 11.65 4.86
C LEU A 152 -10.27 11.11 3.79
N SER A 153 -10.74 10.33 2.81
CA SER A 153 -9.89 9.89 1.70
C SER A 153 -9.53 11.03 0.75
N LYS A 154 -10.29 12.15 0.76
CA LYS A 154 -9.96 13.36 0.00
C LYS A 154 -8.62 13.95 0.43
N LEU A 155 -8.17 13.69 1.66
CA LEU A 155 -6.85 14.14 2.12
C LEU A 155 -5.72 13.61 1.23
N ASN A 156 -5.84 12.40 0.69
CA ASN A 156 -4.80 11.86 -0.19
C ASN A 156 -4.69 12.64 -1.50
N VAL A 157 -5.78 13.27 -1.95
CA VAL A 157 -5.78 14.12 -3.15
C VAL A 157 -5.24 15.51 -2.79
N VAL A 158 -5.91 16.18 -1.85
CA VAL A 158 -5.61 17.56 -1.44
C VAL A 158 -4.20 17.68 -0.84
N GLY A 159 -3.82 16.74 0.04
CA GLY A 159 -2.49 16.73 0.64
C GLY A 159 -1.38 16.44 -0.38
N THR A 160 -1.65 15.59 -1.38
CA THR A 160 -0.69 15.36 -2.48
C THR A 160 -0.55 16.61 -3.34
N GLU A 161 -1.64 17.31 -3.63
CA GLU A 161 -1.60 18.59 -4.35
C GLU A 161 -0.74 19.63 -3.60
N HIS A 162 -0.90 19.75 -2.28
CA HIS A 162 -0.07 20.63 -1.46
C HIS A 162 1.42 20.27 -1.56
N VAL A 163 1.76 18.98 -1.48
CA VAL A 163 3.14 18.50 -1.62
C VAL A 163 3.71 18.80 -3.01
N ILE A 164 2.94 18.61 -4.08
CA ILE A 164 3.37 18.93 -5.45
C ILE A 164 3.61 20.43 -5.59
N ASN A 165 2.70 21.27 -5.09
CA ASN A 165 2.82 22.72 -5.17
C ASN A 165 4.05 23.22 -4.38
N ALA A 166 4.24 22.73 -3.15
CA ALA A 166 5.41 23.07 -2.35
C ALA A 166 6.72 22.58 -2.99
N SER A 167 6.72 21.39 -3.59
CA SER A 167 7.87 20.84 -4.33
C SER A 167 8.26 21.74 -5.49
N ARG A 168 7.27 22.23 -6.26
CA ARG A 168 7.50 23.17 -7.35
C ARG A 168 8.03 24.51 -6.83
N ALA A 169 7.48 25.02 -5.72
CA ALA A 169 7.85 26.30 -5.14
C ALA A 169 9.32 26.36 -4.68
N ILE A 170 9.89 25.24 -4.22
CA ILE A 170 11.30 25.15 -3.81
C ILE A 170 12.24 24.70 -4.95
N GLY A 171 11.73 24.48 -6.16
CA GLY A 171 12.53 24.01 -7.29
C GLY A 171 12.99 22.55 -7.14
N ALA A 172 12.16 21.67 -6.57
CA ALA A 172 12.48 20.26 -6.48
C ALA A 172 12.63 19.64 -7.88
N SER A 173 13.79 19.01 -8.10
CA SER A 173 14.15 18.37 -9.36
C SER A 173 13.40 17.05 -9.60
N ILE A 174 13.10 16.32 -8.52
CA ILE A 174 12.52 14.98 -8.56
C ILE A 174 11.48 14.87 -7.45
N LEU A 175 10.31 14.35 -7.80
CA LEU A 175 9.29 13.89 -6.86
C LEU A 175 9.00 12.41 -7.10
N ILE A 176 9.12 11.60 -6.06
CA ILE A 176 8.80 10.17 -6.05
C ILE A 176 7.53 9.98 -5.24
N PHE A 177 6.45 9.63 -5.94
CA PHE A 177 5.15 9.36 -5.36
C PHE A 177 4.97 7.86 -5.11
N THR A 178 4.69 7.46 -3.87
CA THR A 178 4.41 6.06 -3.56
C THR A 178 2.93 5.75 -3.77
N SER A 179 2.64 4.78 -4.65
CA SER A 179 1.31 4.21 -4.83
C SER A 179 1.28 2.73 -4.44
N SER A 180 0.07 2.19 -4.28
CA SER A 180 -0.16 0.77 -4.00
C SER A 180 -0.55 0.03 -5.28
N GLY A 181 -0.08 -1.21 -5.46
CA GLY A 181 -0.54 -2.07 -6.57
C GLY A 181 -2.06 -2.31 -6.58
N SER A 182 -2.73 -2.09 -5.45
CA SER A 182 -4.20 -2.16 -5.36
C SER A 182 -4.92 -1.14 -6.24
N VAL A 183 -4.27 -0.04 -6.68
CA VAL A 183 -4.92 0.91 -7.60
C VAL A 183 -5.21 0.30 -8.97
N ALA A 184 -4.45 -0.73 -9.36
CA ALA A 184 -4.66 -1.47 -10.60
C ALA A 184 -5.64 -2.63 -10.42
N GLN A 185 -6.04 -2.95 -9.18
CA GLN A 185 -6.92 -4.06 -8.90
C GLN A 185 -8.38 -3.66 -9.16
N ARG A 186 -9.03 -4.34 -10.11
CA ARG A 186 -10.46 -4.17 -10.36
C ARG A 186 -11.27 -4.91 -9.29
N ASN A 187 -12.46 -4.37 -9.00
CA ASN A 187 -13.38 -4.98 -8.06
C ASN A 187 -13.74 -6.41 -8.51
N THR A 188 -13.49 -7.40 -7.66
CA THR A 188 -13.96 -8.76 -7.88
C THR A 188 -15.48 -8.74 -7.70
N ARG A 189 -16.23 -9.03 -8.76
CA ARG A 189 -17.70 -9.07 -8.65
C ARG A 189 -18.08 -10.10 -7.58
N LEU A 190 -18.85 -9.66 -6.57
CA LEU A 190 -19.48 -10.55 -5.61
C LEU A 190 -20.41 -11.49 -6.40
N LEU A 191 -20.31 -12.79 -6.10
CA LEU A 191 -20.73 -13.93 -6.92
C LEU A 191 -19.68 -14.33 -7.96
N LEU A 192 -18.58 -14.92 -7.48
CA LEU A 192 -17.74 -15.77 -8.32
C LEU A 192 -18.60 -16.95 -8.78
N ILE A 193 -18.91 -17.04 -10.07
CA ILE A 193 -19.47 -18.26 -10.64
C ILE A 193 -18.36 -19.31 -10.55
N PRO A 194 -18.50 -20.34 -9.72
CA PRO A 194 -17.37 -21.21 -9.40
C PRO A 194 -17.00 -22.19 -10.52
N VAL A 195 -17.68 -22.12 -11.67
CA VAL A 195 -17.61 -23.11 -12.76
C VAL A 195 -16.92 -22.57 -14.01
N VAL A 196 -16.26 -21.41 -13.93
CA VAL A 196 -15.40 -20.97 -15.02
C VAL A 196 -14.03 -21.64 -14.85
N GLY A 197 -13.93 -22.85 -15.40
CA GLY A 197 -12.68 -23.62 -15.44
C GLY A 197 -11.54 -22.87 -16.10
N GLU A 198 -10.32 -23.39 -15.92
CA GLU A 198 -9.00 -22.84 -16.31
C GLU A 198 -8.81 -22.51 -17.82
N GLY A 199 -9.87 -22.52 -18.63
CA GLY A 199 -9.86 -22.34 -20.07
C GLY A 199 -10.32 -20.97 -20.60
N THR A 200 -11.06 -20.15 -19.85
CA THR A 200 -11.39 -18.77 -20.28
C THR A 200 -10.31 -17.80 -19.82
N LYS A 201 -9.14 -18.01 -20.42
CA LYS A 201 -8.06 -17.04 -20.50
C LYS A 201 -8.53 -15.85 -21.37
N ASP A 202 -7.96 -14.68 -21.10
CA ASP A 202 -7.93 -13.49 -21.98
C ASP A 202 -8.90 -12.31 -21.79
N ILE A 203 -9.71 -12.23 -20.73
CA ILE A 203 -10.50 -10.99 -20.46
C ILE A 203 -9.86 -10.05 -19.41
N LEU A 204 -8.80 -10.47 -18.73
CA LEU A 204 -8.14 -9.67 -17.68
C LEU A 204 -6.89 -8.88 -18.12
N CYS A 205 -6.42 -9.05 -19.37
CA CYS A 205 -5.30 -8.30 -19.94
C CYS A 205 -5.56 -7.93 -21.41
N ARG A 206 -6.49 -7.01 -21.68
CA ARG A 206 -6.40 -6.12 -22.85
C ARG A 206 -6.70 -4.69 -22.40
N SER A 207 -5.78 -3.82 -22.81
CA SER A 207 -5.71 -2.37 -22.61
C SER A 207 -7.02 -1.66 -22.93
#